data_AF-A0ABD5ZVR0-F1
#
_entry.id   AF-A0ABD5ZVR0-F1
#
_cell.length_a   1.000
_cell.length_b   1.000
_cell.length_c   1.000
_cell.angle_alpha   90.00
_cell.angle_beta   90.00
_cell.angle_gamma   90.00
#
_symmetry.space_group_name_H-M   'P 1'
#
loop_
_entity.id
_entity.type
_entity.pdbx_description
1 polymer ?
#
loop_
_entity_poly.entity_id
_entity_poly.type
_entity_poly.pdbx_seq_one_letter_code
_entity_poly.pdbx_strand_id
1 'polypeptide(L)' 'MGRYPRTVRDARIKCIPCNAPVTRTVEGRYVCVECGDAPISGRGET' A
#
# COMPACT_ATOMS: atom_id res chain seq x y z
N MET A 1 -24.94 -5.69 1.69
CA MET A 1 -24.38 -4.80 2.74
C MET A 1 -23.03 -4.27 2.31
N GLY A 2 -22.97 -3.03 1.83
CA GLY A 2 -21.69 -2.36 1.54
C GLY A 2 -20.92 -2.20 2.84
N ARG A 3 -19.69 -2.71 2.90
CA ARG A 3 -18.82 -2.50 4.06
C ARG A 3 -18.49 -1.00 4.11
N TYR A 4 -19.16 -0.27 4.99
CA TYR A 4 -18.80 1.10 5.33
C TYR A 4 -17.29 1.12 5.62
N PRO A 5 -16.51 2.04 5.03
CA PRO A 5 -15.07 2.05 5.24
C PRO A 5 -14.81 2.20 6.74
N ARG A 6 -14.23 1.16 7.35
CA ARG A 6 -13.71 1.19 8.72
C ARG A 6 -12.66 2.29 8.79
N THR A 7 -12.41 2.89 9.96
CA THR A 7 -11.39 3.92 10.20
C THR A 7 -10.16 3.70 9.32
N VAL A 8 -10.10 4.44 8.21
CA VAL A 8 -9.06 4.27 7.21
C VAL A 8 -8.02 5.34 7.48
N ARG A 9 -6.75 4.95 7.62
CA ARG A 9 -5.66 5.92 7.61
C ARG A 9 -5.63 6.59 6.24
N ASP A 10 -5.70 7.91 6.18
CA ASP A 10 -5.53 8.65 4.94
C ASP A 10 -4.11 8.40 4.41
N ALA A 11 -4.04 7.95 3.15
CA ALA A 11 -2.79 7.70 2.48
C ALA A 11 -3.01 7.75 0.96
N ARG A 12 -2.05 8.32 0.23
CA ARG A 12 -2.10 8.39 -1.24
C ARG A 12 -2.00 7.00 -1.88
N ILE A 13 -1.29 6.08 -1.22
CA ILE A 13 -1.07 4.72 -1.70
C ILE A 13 -1.20 3.78 -0.50
N LYS A 14 -1.85 2.63 -0.71
CA LYS A 14 -2.09 1.63 0.33
C LYS A 14 -1.71 0.23 -0.14
N CYS A 15 -1.34 -0.60 0.83
CA CYS A 15 -1.21 -2.03 0.64
C CYS A 15 -2.61 -2.66 0.60
N ILE A 16 -2.93 -3.41 -0.46
CA ILE A 16 -4.25 -4.05 -0.65
C ILE A 16 -4.57 -5.06 0.48
N PRO A 17 -3.69 -6.03 0.80
CA PRO A 17 -4.01 -7.01 1.84
C PRO A 17 -4.14 -6.39 3.24
N CYS A 18 -3.31 -5.40 3.57
CA CYS A 18 -3.31 -4.80 4.92
C CYS A 18 -4.25 -3.59 5.06
N ASN A 19 -4.66 -2.96 3.96
CA ASN A 19 -5.28 -1.63 3.95
C ASN A 19 -4.47 -0.55 4.72
N ALA A 20 -3.15 -0.74 4.76
CA ALA A 20 -2.21 0.12 5.48
C ALA A 20 -1.48 1.08 4.54
N PRO A 21 -0.99 2.25 5.03
CA PRO A 21 -0.14 3.13 4.24
C PRO A 21 1.12 2.43 3.75
N VAL A 22 1.65 2.90 2.63
CA VAL A 22 2.97 2.49 2.13
C VAL A 22 3.92 3.67 2.22
N THR A 23 5.20 3.37 2.39
CA THR A 23 6.28 4.36 2.41
C THR A 23 7.27 4.09 1.27
N ARG A 24 8.02 5.12 0.87
CA ARG A 24 9.09 4.99 -0.13
C ARG A 24 10.41 4.75 0.60
N THR A 25 11.10 3.67 0.28
CA THR A 25 12.43 3.37 0.83
C THR A 25 13.49 4.26 0.19
N VAL A 26 14.70 4.26 0.77
CA VAL A 26 15.87 4.99 0.23
C VAL A 26 16.27 4.53 -1.17
N GLU A 27 15.93 3.29 -1.53
CA GLU A 27 16.15 2.72 -2.88
C GLU A 27 15.00 3.04 -3.85
N GLY A 28 14.04 3.87 -3.42
CA GLY A 28 12.92 4.30 -4.25
C GLY A 28 11.78 3.30 -4.38
N ARG A 29 11.80 2.19 -3.63
CA ARG A 29 10.75 1.15 -3.63
C ARG A 29 9.60 1.54 -2.71
N TYR A 30 8.36 1.19 -3.06
CA TYR A 30 7.21 1.37 -2.18
C TYR A 30 6.98 0.12 -1.35
N VAL A 31 6.90 0.27 -0.02
CA VAL A 31 6.80 -0.84 0.93
C VAL A 31 5.70 -0.57 1.96
N CYS A 32 4.89 -1.59 2.27
CA CYS A 32 3.86 -1.54 3.31
C CYS A 32 4.48 -1.39 4.70
N VAL A 33 3.95 -0.47 5.52
CA VAL A 33 4.46 -0.23 6.88
C VAL A 33 4.12 -1.35 7.87
N GLU A 34 3.18 -2.23 7.55
CA GLU A 34 2.74 -3.32 8.43
C GLU A 34 3.39 -4.66 8.03
N CYS A 35 3.25 -5.09 6.76
CA CYS A 35 3.72 -6.40 6.32
C CYS A 35 5.06 -6.39 5.57
N GLY A 36 5.56 -5.22 5.15
CA GLY A 36 6.79 -5.13 4.36
C GLY A 36 6.66 -5.53 2.88
N ASP A 37 5.46 -5.91 2.40
CA ASP A 37 5.26 -6.19 0.99
C ASP A 37 5.37 -4.93 0.13
N ALA A 38 5.77 -5.11 -1.12
CA ALA A 38 5.75 -4.06 -2.13
C ALA A 38 4.45 -4.13 -2.94
N PRO A 39 3.43 -3.29 -2.66
CA PRO A 39 2.15 -3.35 -3.35
C PRO A 39 2.18 -2.72 -4.75
N ILE A 40 3.32 -2.13 -5.14
CA ILE A 40 3.53 -1.56 -6.46
C ILE A 40 4.70 -2.31 -7.11
N SER A 41 4.39 -3.42 -7.77
CA SER A 41 5.23 -3.92 -8.87
C SER A 41 5.00 -2.96 -10.03
N GLY A 42 6.06 -2.38 -10.61
CA GLY A 42 5.93 -1.44 -11.71
C GLY A 42 5.02 -2.01 -12.78
N ARG A 43 3.87 -1.36 -13.04
CA ARG A 43 2.99 -1.77 -14.14
C ARG A 43 3.69 -1.37 -15.44
N GLY A 44 4.59 -2.22 -15.94
CA GLY A 44 5.38 -1.94 -17.14
C GLY A 44 6.68 -2.71 -17.29
N GLU A 45 6.75 -3.97 -16.86
CA GLU A 45 7.78 -4.91 -17.34
C GLU A 45 7.03 -5.97 -18.15
N THR A 46 7.03 -5.79 -19.48
CA THR A 46 6.51 -6.75 -20.47
C THR A 46 7.52 -7.85 -20.68
#